data_AF-A0A953NU13-F1
#
_entry.id   AF-A0A953NU13-F1
#
_cell.length_a   1.000
_cell.length_b   1.000
_cell.length_c   1.000
_cell.angle_alpha   90.00
_cell.angle_beta   90.00
_cell.angle_gamma   90.00
#
_symmetry.space_group_name_H-M   'P 1'
#
loop_
_entity.id
_entity.type
_entity.pdbx_description
1 polymer ?
#
loop_
_entity_poly.entity_id
_entity_poly.type
_entity_poly.pdbx_seq_one_letter_code
_entity_poly.pdbx_strand_id
1 'polypeptide(L)'
;MRIPQKMALAVTLLLALAAQGQKKLSDYDLREAQIGPDSTIELTPGSSYNAQIMRPTPDGPLFPLTAKVVWTLQSPVPGVSVDGRSGVISVSKDVPNGTTATVLANIENGRRMLKVRLHVFTREVNPFVGQWRVESLIACSDGHEMKPDYTLRAPRAREHLHFYTDGQFWIGVEMNIAAHTTLTGAYEYDLKAGTITLKPKWPPKKPAVSWKFSLSEEGRKMAVRTSVPEDAGGQVCGYGFRPQ
;
A
#
# COMPACT_ATOMS: atom_id res chain seq x y z
N MET A 1 26.06 -37.37 59.17
CA MET A 1 25.71 -37.07 57.77
C MET A 1 24.28 -37.54 57.52
N ARG A 2 23.45 -36.65 56.96
CA ARG A 2 22.03 -36.77 56.55
C ARG A 2 20.96 -36.36 57.59
N ILE A 3 20.20 -35.38 57.13
CA ILE A 3 19.26 -34.45 57.77
C ILE A 3 17.82 -34.96 57.49
N PRO A 4 16.84 -34.72 58.37
CA PRO A 4 15.49 -35.28 58.24
C PRO A 4 14.63 -34.56 57.19
N GLN A 5 13.71 -35.33 56.60
CA GLN A 5 12.54 -34.87 55.84
C GLN A 5 11.66 -33.95 56.69
N LYS A 6 11.46 -32.69 56.29
CA LYS A 6 10.18 -31.95 56.32
C LYS A 6 10.34 -30.70 55.46
N MET A 7 9.72 -30.66 54.28
CA MET A 7 9.17 -29.46 53.64
C MET A 7 8.71 -29.83 52.24
N ALA A 8 7.42 -30.10 52.10
CA ALA A 8 6.73 -30.09 50.82
C ALA A 8 5.35 -29.48 51.03
N LEU A 9 4.91 -28.73 50.03
CA LEU A 9 3.63 -28.03 49.88
C LEU A 9 3.47 -26.67 50.60
N ALA A 10 3.85 -25.62 49.88
CA ALA A 10 3.04 -24.41 49.76
C ALA A 10 3.48 -23.64 48.49
N VAL A 11 3.03 -24.09 47.31
CA VAL A 11 3.06 -23.26 46.10
C VAL A 11 1.71 -23.42 45.41
N THR A 12 0.73 -22.73 45.94
CA THR A 12 -0.54 -22.45 45.26
C THR A 12 -0.74 -20.94 45.35
N LEU A 13 -1.29 -20.37 44.27
CA LEU A 13 -1.65 -18.96 44.09
C LEU A 13 -0.51 -18.01 43.66
N LEU A 14 -0.39 -17.81 42.34
CA LEU A 14 -0.46 -16.49 41.67
C LEU A 14 -0.08 -16.63 40.19
N LEU A 15 -0.97 -17.21 39.40
CA LEU A 15 -0.94 -17.14 37.93
C LEU A 15 -2.36 -16.83 37.43
N ALA A 16 -2.89 -15.68 37.86
CA ALA A 16 -4.16 -15.15 37.38
C ALA A 16 -4.11 -13.62 37.33
N LEU A 17 -3.11 -13.05 36.64
CA LEU A 17 -3.04 -11.63 36.33
C LEU A 17 -2.26 -11.39 35.03
N ALA A 18 -2.82 -11.87 33.92
CA ALA A 18 -2.50 -11.36 32.59
C ALA A 18 -3.70 -11.56 31.63
N ALA A 19 -4.91 -11.36 32.14
CA ALA A 19 -6.09 -11.14 31.32
C ALA A 19 -6.61 -9.73 31.61
N GLN A 20 -5.73 -8.73 31.51
CA GLN A 20 -6.18 -7.35 31.39
C GLN A 20 -6.95 -7.28 30.06
N GLY A 21 -8.27 -7.32 30.18
CA GLY A 21 -9.19 -7.39 29.07
C GLY A 21 -8.93 -6.25 28.11
N GLN A 22 -8.47 -6.57 26.91
CA GLN A 22 -8.60 -5.64 25.80
C GLN A 22 -10.05 -5.20 25.76
N LYS A 23 -10.28 -3.89 25.90
CA LYS A 23 -11.61 -3.30 25.74
C LYS A 23 -12.10 -3.72 24.37
N LYS A 24 -13.26 -4.37 24.32
CA LYS A 24 -13.91 -4.74 23.07
C LYS A 24 -14.09 -3.49 22.20
N LEU A 25 -13.88 -3.64 20.90
CA LEU A 25 -14.14 -2.61 19.91
C LEU A 25 -15.59 -2.16 19.96
N SER A 26 -15.82 -0.86 19.76
CA SER A 26 -17.17 -0.32 19.62
C SER A 26 -17.79 -0.80 18.30
N ASP A 27 -19.12 -0.73 18.18
CA ASP A 27 -19.77 -1.06 16.92
C ASP A 27 -19.39 -0.09 15.79
N TYR A 28 -19.05 1.16 16.14
CA TYR A 28 -18.48 2.10 15.18
C TYR A 28 -17.12 1.63 14.67
N ASP A 29 -16.20 1.25 15.57
CA ASP A 29 -14.89 0.72 15.19
C ASP A 29 -15.03 -0.50 14.27
N LEU A 30 -15.93 -1.43 14.59
CA LEU A 30 -16.14 -2.64 13.78
C LEU A 30 -16.70 -2.37 12.39
N ARG A 31 -17.56 -1.36 12.24
CA ARG A 31 -18.14 -0.99 10.94
C ARG A 31 -17.10 -0.38 10.01
N GLU A 32 -16.28 0.51 10.55
CA GLU A 32 -15.27 1.26 9.81
C GLU A 32 -13.93 0.52 9.69
N ALA A 33 -13.76 -0.61 10.39
CA ALA A 33 -12.52 -1.37 10.36
C ALA A 33 -12.20 -1.93 8.95
N GLN A 34 -10.92 -1.81 8.58
CA GLN A 34 -10.32 -2.37 7.36
C GLN A 34 -8.99 -3.07 7.68
N ILE A 35 -8.47 -3.87 6.75
CA ILE A 35 -7.15 -4.50 6.87
C ILE A 35 -6.13 -3.61 6.14
N GLY A 36 -5.11 -3.16 6.85
CA GLY A 36 -4.02 -2.35 6.29
C GLY A 36 -4.44 -0.95 5.86
N PRO A 37 -3.50 -0.17 5.32
CA PRO A 37 -3.79 1.17 4.86
C PRO A 37 -4.50 1.20 3.50
N ASP A 38 -4.21 0.22 2.67
CA ASP A 38 -4.72 0.10 1.31
C ASP A 38 -5.82 -0.97 1.20
N SER A 39 -6.67 -0.81 0.19
CA SER A 39 -7.75 -1.78 -0.11
C SER A 39 -7.25 -3.12 -0.66
N THR A 40 -5.95 -3.23 -0.94
CA THR A 40 -5.28 -4.42 -1.45
C THR A 40 -3.89 -4.55 -0.83
N ILE A 41 -3.39 -5.78 -0.65
CA ILE A 41 -2.03 -6.06 -0.19
C ILE A 41 -1.20 -6.46 -1.39
N GLU A 42 -0.08 -5.79 -1.61
CA GLU A 42 0.78 -6.01 -2.77
C GLU A 42 2.17 -6.43 -2.31
N LEU A 43 2.59 -7.62 -2.72
CA LEU A 43 3.87 -8.20 -2.28
C LEU A 43 4.69 -8.73 -3.44
N THR A 44 6.00 -8.66 -3.25
CA THR A 44 6.96 -9.32 -4.14
C THR A 44 7.32 -10.71 -3.60
N PRO A 45 7.68 -11.68 -4.45
CA PRO A 45 8.18 -12.97 -3.99
C PRO A 45 9.34 -12.82 -3.00
N GLY A 46 9.28 -13.56 -1.89
CA GLY A 46 10.28 -13.50 -0.82
C GLY A 46 10.07 -12.38 0.20
N SER A 47 9.00 -11.59 0.10
CA SER A 47 8.67 -10.53 1.05
C SER A 47 7.60 -10.94 2.07
N SER A 48 7.43 -10.10 3.08
CA SER A 48 6.42 -10.27 4.13
C SER A 48 5.75 -8.94 4.46
N TYR A 49 4.51 -9.00 4.93
CA TYR A 49 3.71 -7.85 5.33
C TYR A 49 3.04 -8.09 6.66
N ASN A 50 3.10 -7.12 7.57
CA ASN A 50 2.43 -7.20 8.84
C ASN A 50 1.05 -6.54 8.75
N ALA A 51 0.01 -7.35 8.57
CA ALA A 51 -1.34 -6.85 8.45
C ALA A 51 -1.88 -6.33 9.80
N GLN A 52 -2.54 -5.18 9.76
CA GLN A 52 -3.14 -4.56 10.93
C GLN A 52 -4.61 -4.25 10.66
N ILE A 53 -5.43 -4.25 11.71
CA ILE A 53 -6.78 -3.70 11.62
C ILE A 53 -6.66 -2.20 11.82
N MET A 54 -7.13 -1.44 10.85
CA MET A 54 -7.09 0.01 10.87
C MET A 54 -8.49 0.58 10.69
N ARG A 55 -8.67 1.84 11.08
CA ARG A 55 -9.89 2.59 10.87
C ARG A 55 -9.57 3.91 10.16
N PRO A 56 -10.30 4.29 9.11
CA PRO A 56 -10.21 5.64 8.57
C PRO A 56 -10.66 6.66 9.61
N THR A 57 -9.84 7.68 9.81
CA THR A 57 -10.28 8.86 10.56
C THR A 57 -10.74 9.90 9.52
N PRO A 58 -11.90 10.55 9.71
CA PRO A 58 -12.45 11.48 8.72
C PRO A 58 -11.45 12.54 8.25
N ASP A 59 -10.59 13.00 9.17
CA ASP A 59 -9.69 14.12 8.96
C ASP A 59 -8.21 13.79 9.30
N GLY A 60 -7.81 12.52 9.27
CA GLY A 60 -6.48 12.14 9.74
C GLY A 60 -5.93 10.83 9.17
N PRO A 61 -4.76 10.38 9.66
CA PRO A 61 -4.20 9.11 9.24
C PRO A 61 -5.10 7.96 9.68
N LEU A 62 -4.91 6.81 9.05
CA LEU A 62 -5.55 5.59 9.48
C LEU A 62 -5.11 5.26 10.91
N PHE A 63 -6.08 4.93 11.75
CA PHE A 63 -5.85 4.66 13.16
C PHE A 63 -5.79 3.15 13.40
N PRO A 64 -4.69 2.59 13.93
CA PRO A 64 -4.62 1.16 14.23
C PRO A 64 -5.57 0.81 15.37
N LEU A 65 -6.35 -0.25 15.19
CA LEU A 65 -7.29 -0.77 16.17
C LEU A 65 -6.66 -1.97 16.90
N THR A 66 -6.58 -1.84 18.23
CA THR A 66 -6.16 -2.95 19.09
C THR A 66 -7.34 -3.89 19.32
N ALA A 67 -7.35 -5.02 18.62
CA ALA A 67 -8.40 -6.03 18.73
C ALA A 67 -7.82 -7.44 18.80
N LYS A 68 -8.62 -8.39 19.30
CA LYS A 68 -8.29 -9.81 19.23
C LYS A 68 -8.65 -10.30 17.83
N VAL A 69 -7.66 -10.71 17.04
CA VAL A 69 -7.85 -11.11 15.65
C VAL A 69 -7.27 -12.49 15.41
N VAL A 70 -8.00 -13.31 14.66
CA VAL A 70 -7.47 -14.55 14.09
C VAL A 70 -7.37 -14.37 12.59
N TRP A 71 -6.15 -14.52 12.06
CA TRP A 71 -5.85 -14.35 10.66
C TRP A 71 -5.85 -15.69 9.93
N THR A 72 -6.44 -15.75 8.75
CA THR A 72 -6.41 -16.96 7.91
C THR A 72 -6.38 -16.60 6.42
N LEU A 73 -5.96 -17.55 5.60
CA LEU A 73 -6.25 -17.50 4.16
C LEU A 73 -7.64 -18.09 3.93
N GLN A 74 -8.42 -17.49 3.04
CA GLN A 74 -9.73 -18.03 2.67
C GLN A 74 -9.62 -19.44 2.07
N SER A 75 -8.55 -19.67 1.29
CA SER A 75 -8.19 -20.97 0.73
C SER A 75 -6.66 -21.12 0.78
N PRO A 76 -6.11 -22.34 0.91
CA PRO A 76 -4.68 -22.56 0.80
C PRO A 76 -4.15 -22.10 -0.57
N VAL A 77 -3.05 -21.36 -0.57
CA VAL A 77 -2.34 -20.93 -1.79
C VAL A 77 -0.87 -21.32 -1.62
N PRO A 78 -0.30 -22.16 -2.51
CA PRO A 78 1.09 -22.58 -2.41
C PRO A 78 2.06 -21.40 -2.30
N GLY A 79 2.97 -21.48 -1.32
CA GLY A 79 3.97 -20.43 -1.07
C GLY A 79 3.44 -19.13 -0.44
N VAL A 80 2.14 -19.04 -0.13
CA VAL A 80 1.58 -17.93 0.65
C VAL A 80 1.15 -18.45 2.02
N SER A 81 1.56 -17.77 3.09
CA SER A 81 1.17 -18.11 4.45
C SER A 81 0.75 -16.86 5.23
N VAL A 82 -0.05 -17.07 6.28
CA VAL A 82 -0.38 -16.03 7.26
C VAL A 82 -0.24 -16.63 8.65
N ASP A 83 0.51 -15.94 9.51
CA ASP A 83 0.57 -16.29 10.92
C ASP A 83 -0.75 -15.87 11.59
N GLY A 84 -1.47 -16.87 12.10
CA GLY A 84 -2.84 -16.67 12.58
C GLY A 84 -2.98 -15.76 13.80
N ARG A 85 -1.89 -15.42 14.49
CA ARG A 85 -1.89 -14.58 15.70
C ARG A 85 -1.39 -13.17 15.43
N SER A 86 -0.27 -13.04 14.74
CA SER A 86 0.40 -11.77 14.47
C SER A 86 -0.14 -11.07 13.23
N GLY A 87 -0.73 -11.80 12.28
CA GLY A 87 -1.15 -11.23 10.99
C GLY A 87 0.01 -11.02 10.02
N VAL A 88 1.20 -11.58 10.30
CA VAL A 88 2.31 -11.58 9.35
C VAL A 88 1.96 -12.49 8.18
N ILE A 89 1.86 -11.89 7.00
CA ILE A 89 1.67 -12.57 5.73
C ILE A 89 3.04 -12.71 5.08
N SER A 90 3.35 -13.89 4.54
CA SER A 90 4.63 -14.16 3.86
C SER A 90 4.40 -14.80 2.51
N VAL A 91 5.25 -14.43 1.56
CA VAL A 91 5.25 -14.96 0.19
C VAL A 91 6.63 -15.56 -0.08
N SER A 92 6.68 -16.85 -0.40
CA SER A 92 7.92 -17.53 -0.74
C SER A 92 8.55 -16.96 -2.02
N LYS A 93 9.86 -17.15 -2.20
CA LYS A 93 10.63 -16.59 -3.33
C LYS A 93 10.23 -17.17 -4.69
N ASP A 94 9.68 -18.37 -4.71
CA ASP A 94 9.28 -19.13 -5.89
C ASP A 94 7.82 -18.90 -6.31
N VAL A 95 7.07 -18.09 -5.55
CA VAL A 95 5.66 -17.79 -5.89
C VAL A 95 5.60 -17.02 -7.21
N PRO A 96 4.82 -17.49 -8.20
CA PRO A 96 4.73 -16.82 -9.49
C PRO A 96 4.10 -15.43 -9.41
N ASN A 97 4.57 -14.51 -10.27
CA ASN A 97 3.90 -13.24 -10.55
C ASN A 97 2.43 -13.47 -10.94
N GLY A 98 1.53 -12.63 -10.44
CA GLY A 98 0.09 -12.72 -10.68
C GLY A 98 -0.64 -13.68 -9.73
N THR A 99 0.06 -14.35 -8.81
CA THR A 99 -0.60 -15.14 -7.76
C THR A 99 -1.48 -14.24 -6.90
N THR A 100 -2.71 -14.66 -6.65
CA THR A 100 -3.65 -13.94 -5.78
C THR A 100 -4.09 -14.81 -4.61
N ALA A 101 -4.23 -14.20 -3.43
CA ALA A 101 -4.83 -14.83 -2.26
C ALA A 101 -5.89 -13.91 -1.64
N THR A 102 -6.76 -14.46 -0.80
CA THR A 102 -7.67 -13.66 0.03
C THR A 102 -7.34 -13.90 1.48
N VAL A 103 -6.97 -12.83 2.19
CA VAL A 103 -6.67 -12.85 3.62
C VAL A 103 -7.94 -12.45 4.37
N LEU A 104 -8.23 -13.20 5.43
CA LEU A 104 -9.37 -12.99 6.31
C LEU A 104 -8.87 -12.54 7.68
N ALA A 105 -9.56 -11.57 8.26
CA ALA A 105 -9.38 -11.17 9.65
C ALA A 105 -10.68 -11.41 10.42
N ASN A 106 -10.67 -12.41 11.29
CA ASN A 106 -11.77 -12.72 12.19
C ASN A 106 -11.59 -11.92 13.49
N ILE A 107 -12.36 -10.84 13.63
CA ILE A 107 -12.24 -9.89 14.73
C ILE A 107 -13.16 -10.33 15.88
N GLU A 108 -12.58 -10.44 17.07
CA GLU A 108 -13.26 -10.72 18.34
C GLU A 108 -14.20 -11.93 18.29
N ASN A 109 -13.68 -13.05 17.77
CA ASN A 109 -14.40 -14.32 17.65
C ASN A 109 -15.68 -14.23 16.80
N GLY A 110 -15.66 -13.44 15.72
CA GLY A 110 -16.71 -13.42 14.70
C GLY A 110 -17.62 -12.21 14.74
N ARG A 111 -17.37 -11.22 15.63
CA ARG A 111 -18.13 -9.95 15.62
C ARG A 111 -18.03 -9.22 14.28
N ARG A 112 -16.89 -9.35 13.61
CA ARG A 112 -16.67 -8.86 12.25
C ARG A 112 -15.70 -9.76 11.52
N MET A 113 -15.99 -10.03 10.26
CA MET A 113 -15.07 -10.68 9.33
C MET A 113 -14.67 -9.68 8.25
N LEU A 114 -13.40 -9.32 8.19
CA LEU A 114 -12.85 -8.51 7.11
C LEU A 114 -12.14 -9.40 6.10
N LYS A 115 -12.07 -8.92 4.86
CA LYS A 115 -11.40 -9.60 3.76
C LYS A 115 -10.58 -8.58 2.99
N VAL A 116 -9.38 -8.97 2.60
CA VAL A 116 -8.54 -8.18 1.70
C VAL A 116 -7.90 -9.11 0.68
N ARG A 117 -7.74 -8.62 -0.55
CA ARG A 117 -7.05 -9.37 -1.59
C ARG A 117 -5.57 -9.10 -1.48
N LEU A 118 -4.78 -10.16 -1.63
CA LEU A 118 -3.33 -10.10 -1.78
C LEU A 118 -2.99 -10.40 -3.23
N HIS A 119 -2.10 -9.60 -3.79
CA HIS A 119 -1.52 -9.76 -5.12
C HIS A 119 -0.01 -9.92 -5.00
N VAL A 120 0.52 -10.97 -5.61
CA VAL A 120 1.96 -11.16 -5.80
C VAL A 120 2.34 -10.59 -7.15
N PHE A 121 3.30 -9.67 -7.17
CA PHE A 121 3.82 -9.08 -8.40
C PHE A 121 5.34 -9.08 -8.42
N THR A 122 5.92 -8.95 -9.60
CA THR A 122 7.35 -8.72 -9.78
C THR A 122 7.58 -7.43 -10.54
N ARG A 123 8.64 -6.70 -10.19
CA ARG A 123 8.95 -5.40 -10.82
C ARG A 123 9.40 -5.55 -12.28
N GLU A 124 9.92 -6.72 -12.63
CA GLU A 124 10.29 -7.05 -14.00
C GLU A 124 9.05 -7.10 -14.92
N VAL A 125 7.91 -7.52 -14.38
CA VAL A 125 6.65 -7.61 -15.14
C VAL A 125 5.86 -6.31 -15.04
N ASN A 126 5.77 -5.72 -13.85
CA ASN A 126 5.10 -4.44 -13.61
C ASN A 126 5.99 -3.53 -12.75
N PRO A 127 6.86 -2.72 -13.40
CA PRO A 127 7.81 -1.88 -12.68
C PRO A 127 7.16 -0.69 -12.00
N PHE A 128 5.90 -0.38 -12.32
CA PHE A 128 5.20 0.80 -11.83
C PHE A 128 4.55 0.60 -10.47
N VAL A 129 4.29 -0.63 -10.04
CA VAL A 129 3.54 -0.89 -8.81
C VAL A 129 4.21 -0.25 -7.60
N GLY A 130 3.38 0.39 -6.77
CA GLY A 130 3.77 1.09 -5.56
C GLY A 130 3.66 2.61 -5.67
N GLN A 131 4.19 3.28 -4.66
CA GLN A 131 4.13 4.73 -4.51
C GLN A 131 5.37 5.42 -5.10
N TRP A 132 5.13 6.52 -5.80
CA TRP A 132 6.12 7.34 -6.49
C TRP A 132 5.94 8.79 -6.11
N ARG A 133 7.04 9.47 -5.82
CA ARG A 133 7.07 10.91 -5.57
C ARG A 133 7.83 11.64 -6.66
N VAL A 134 7.41 12.85 -7.01
CA VAL A 134 8.17 13.72 -7.91
C VAL A 134 9.51 14.09 -7.27
N GLU A 135 10.59 13.97 -8.02
CA GLU A 135 11.93 14.42 -7.62
C GLU A 135 12.55 15.43 -8.58
N SER A 136 12.04 15.53 -9.82
CA SER A 136 12.48 16.52 -10.80
C SER A 136 11.36 16.89 -11.78
N LEU A 137 11.51 18.05 -12.44
CA LEU A 137 10.69 18.48 -13.57
C LEU A 137 11.48 18.26 -14.86
N ILE A 138 10.79 18.01 -15.97
CA ILE A 138 11.44 17.81 -17.28
C ILE A 138 11.09 18.98 -18.19
N ALA A 139 12.11 19.68 -18.68
CA ALA A 139 11.93 20.85 -19.54
C ALA A 139 11.34 20.47 -20.91
N CYS A 140 10.47 21.32 -21.45
CA CYS A 140 9.89 21.15 -22.80
C CYS A 140 10.91 21.31 -23.93
N SER A 141 11.89 22.20 -23.75
CA SER A 141 12.85 22.60 -24.79
C SER A 141 13.77 21.47 -25.24
N ASP A 142 14.46 20.86 -24.29
CA ASP A 142 15.57 19.93 -24.48
C ASP A 142 15.45 18.69 -23.58
N GLY A 143 14.48 18.66 -22.67
CA GLY A 143 14.24 17.54 -21.77
C GLY A 143 15.22 17.42 -20.62
N HIS A 144 16.01 18.44 -20.31
CA HIS A 144 16.86 18.38 -19.11
C HIS A 144 16.01 18.36 -17.84
N GLU A 145 16.54 17.74 -16.79
CA GLU A 145 15.90 17.72 -15.48
C GLU A 145 16.15 19.02 -14.72
N MET A 146 15.09 19.57 -14.17
CA MET A 146 15.10 20.76 -13.32
C MET A 146 14.70 20.36 -11.91
N LYS A 147 15.17 21.12 -10.91
CA LYS A 147 14.71 20.91 -9.53
C LYS A 147 13.20 21.17 -9.44
N PRO A 148 12.46 20.41 -8.61
CA PRO A 148 11.06 20.69 -8.35
C PRO A 148 10.89 22.10 -7.82
N ASP A 149 10.10 22.90 -8.53
CA ASP A 149 9.58 24.16 -8.02
C ASP A 149 8.26 23.87 -7.31
N TYR A 150 8.30 23.82 -5.97
CA TYR A 150 7.11 23.57 -5.16
C TYR A 150 6.20 24.81 -5.03
N THR A 151 6.46 25.91 -5.75
CA THR A 151 5.55 27.06 -5.82
C THR A 151 4.34 26.78 -6.71
N LEU A 152 3.42 27.77 -6.83
CA LEU A 152 2.20 27.64 -7.63
C LEU A 152 2.42 27.42 -9.13
N ARG A 153 3.67 27.51 -9.63
CA ARG A 153 4.00 27.37 -11.06
C ARG A 153 4.02 25.93 -11.54
N ALA A 154 4.32 24.96 -10.67
CA ALA A 154 4.29 23.54 -10.98
C ALA A 154 3.47 22.78 -9.92
N PRO A 155 2.13 22.90 -9.93
CA PRO A 155 1.27 22.39 -8.85
C PRO A 155 1.41 20.87 -8.64
N ARG A 156 1.75 20.12 -9.69
CA ARG A 156 1.98 18.67 -9.62
C ARG A 156 3.32 18.24 -9.04
N ALA A 157 4.25 19.17 -8.79
CA ALA A 157 5.52 18.85 -8.14
C ALA A 157 5.35 18.27 -6.72
N ARG A 158 4.17 18.46 -6.12
CA ARG A 158 3.81 17.91 -4.81
C ARG A 158 2.97 16.63 -4.90
N GLU A 159 2.61 16.20 -6.10
CA GLU A 159 1.78 15.02 -6.29
C GLU A 159 2.59 13.74 -6.19
N HIS A 160 1.94 12.72 -5.67
CA HIS A 160 2.38 11.35 -5.54
C HIS A 160 1.55 10.54 -6.53
N LEU A 161 2.18 9.54 -7.15
CA LEU A 161 1.46 8.53 -7.92
C LEU A 161 1.50 7.22 -7.15
N HIS A 162 0.39 6.52 -7.18
CA HIS A 162 0.33 5.14 -6.74
C HIS A 162 -0.21 4.30 -7.90
N PHE A 163 0.50 3.25 -8.28
CA PHE A 163 0.01 2.26 -9.23
C PHE A 163 -0.22 0.94 -8.51
N TYR A 164 -1.41 0.38 -8.69
CA TYR A 164 -1.82 -0.87 -8.08
C TYR A 164 -1.65 -2.03 -9.07
N THR A 165 -1.40 -3.22 -8.53
CA THR A 165 -1.30 -4.49 -9.24
C THR A 165 -2.56 -4.88 -10.01
N ASP A 166 -3.73 -4.34 -9.63
CA ASP A 166 -5.00 -4.57 -10.31
C ASP A 166 -5.23 -3.63 -11.51
N GLY A 167 -4.21 -2.84 -11.87
CA GLY A 167 -4.29 -1.89 -12.98
C GLY A 167 -5.04 -0.61 -12.62
N GLN A 168 -5.32 -0.32 -11.36
CA GLN A 168 -5.77 1.01 -10.93
C GLN A 168 -4.57 1.93 -10.62
N PHE A 169 -4.80 3.24 -10.71
CA PHE A 169 -3.84 4.24 -10.25
C PHE A 169 -4.53 5.34 -9.47
N TRP A 170 -3.72 6.05 -8.69
CA TRP A 170 -4.08 7.25 -7.96
C TRP A 170 -3.01 8.33 -8.15
N ILE A 171 -3.45 9.59 -8.26
CA ILE A 171 -2.59 10.77 -8.24
C ILE A 171 -3.20 11.75 -7.24
N GLY A 172 -2.37 12.28 -6.35
CA GLY A 172 -2.78 13.30 -5.38
C GLY A 172 -1.64 13.70 -4.45
N VAL A 173 -1.92 14.54 -3.46
CA VAL A 173 -0.93 14.93 -2.44
C VAL A 173 -0.94 13.94 -1.28
N GLU A 174 0.23 13.69 -0.67
CA GLU A 174 0.36 12.78 0.47
C GLU A 174 -0.46 13.24 1.69
N MET A 175 -0.89 12.25 2.46
CA MET A 175 -1.82 12.30 3.58
C MET A 175 -1.66 13.51 4.53
N ASN A 176 -2.41 14.57 4.24
CA ASN A 176 -2.91 15.51 5.23
C ASN A 176 -4.41 15.72 4.99
N ILE A 177 -5.11 16.20 6.01
CA ILE A 177 -6.52 16.68 6.16
C ILE A 177 -7.36 17.00 4.91
N ALA A 178 -6.76 17.30 3.77
CA ALA A 178 -7.43 17.35 2.48
C ALA A 178 -6.59 16.57 1.47
N ALA A 179 -6.61 15.23 1.57
CA ALA A 179 -6.04 14.36 0.55
C ALA A 179 -6.83 14.60 -0.74
N HIS A 180 -6.41 15.61 -1.49
CA HIS A 180 -6.95 15.95 -2.78
C HIS A 180 -6.40 14.91 -3.74
N THR A 181 -7.08 13.76 -3.76
CA THR A 181 -7.06 12.88 -4.91
C THR A 181 -7.37 13.77 -6.10
N THR A 182 -6.38 14.00 -6.97
CA THR A 182 -6.55 14.82 -8.16
C THR A 182 -7.02 13.96 -9.32
N LEU A 183 -6.60 12.69 -9.36
CA LEU A 183 -6.99 11.73 -10.38
C LEU A 183 -7.00 10.29 -9.84
N THR A 184 -7.98 9.50 -10.27
CA THR A 184 -7.98 8.04 -10.14
C THR A 184 -8.48 7.42 -11.43
N GLY A 185 -8.10 6.18 -11.69
CA GLY A 185 -8.59 5.47 -12.85
C GLY A 185 -7.88 4.15 -13.08
N ALA A 186 -8.02 3.63 -14.28
CA ALA A 186 -7.25 2.47 -14.74
C ALA A 186 -5.99 2.93 -15.47
N TYR A 187 -4.92 2.15 -15.42
CA TYR A 187 -3.75 2.35 -16.26
C TYR A 187 -3.40 1.09 -17.04
N GLU A 188 -2.82 1.31 -18.22
CA GLU A 188 -2.25 0.28 -19.07
C GLU A 188 -0.85 0.72 -19.47
N TYR A 189 0.06 -0.22 -19.71
CA TYR A 189 1.42 0.10 -20.12
C TYR A 189 1.94 -0.89 -21.13
N ASP A 190 2.87 -0.43 -21.96
CA ASP A 190 3.65 -1.22 -22.89
C ASP A 190 5.14 -0.95 -22.62
N LEU A 191 5.82 -1.95 -22.04
CA LEU A 191 7.23 -1.87 -21.69
C LEU A 191 8.14 -1.77 -22.91
N LYS A 192 7.74 -2.36 -24.05
CA LYS A 192 8.53 -2.32 -25.29
C LYS A 192 8.38 -0.97 -25.98
N ALA A 193 7.16 -0.43 -25.99
CA ALA A 193 6.89 0.88 -26.57
C ALA A 193 7.32 2.06 -25.66
N GLY A 194 7.55 1.81 -24.37
CA GLY A 194 7.87 2.86 -23.40
C GLY A 194 6.69 3.81 -23.17
N THR A 195 5.46 3.28 -23.17
CA THR A 195 4.24 4.08 -23.05
C THR A 195 3.36 3.61 -21.91
N ILE A 196 2.82 4.56 -21.14
CA ILE A 196 1.81 4.33 -20.11
C ILE A 196 0.58 5.17 -20.46
N THR A 197 -0.59 4.53 -20.45
CA THR A 197 -1.87 5.18 -20.71
C THR A 197 -2.68 5.21 -19.43
N LEU A 198 -3.03 6.41 -18.97
CA LEU A 198 -3.94 6.60 -17.87
C LEU A 198 -5.35 6.85 -18.41
N LYS A 199 -6.34 6.16 -17.83
CA LYS A 199 -7.76 6.29 -18.13
C LYS A 199 -8.49 6.82 -16.88
N PRO A 200 -8.48 8.15 -16.65
CA PRO A 200 -9.07 8.72 -15.45
C PRO A 200 -10.58 8.48 -15.41
N LYS A 201 -11.09 8.06 -14.25
CA LYS A 201 -12.53 8.02 -13.94
C LYS A 201 -12.99 9.30 -13.27
N TRP A 202 -12.08 9.97 -12.57
CA TRP A 202 -12.33 11.24 -11.89
C TRP A 202 -11.24 12.27 -12.23
N PRO A 203 -11.60 13.54 -12.49
CA PRO A 203 -12.97 14.07 -12.59
C PRO A 203 -13.73 13.47 -13.80
N PRO A 204 -15.08 13.41 -13.75
CA PRO A 204 -15.87 12.79 -14.80
C PRO A 204 -15.58 13.41 -16.17
N LYS A 205 -15.55 12.58 -17.22
CA LYS A 205 -15.31 12.99 -18.62
C LYS A 205 -13.90 13.51 -18.93
N LYS A 206 -12.93 13.32 -18.05
CA LYS A 206 -11.53 13.59 -18.40
C LYS A 206 -11.06 12.55 -19.44
N PRO A 207 -10.46 12.97 -20.57
CA PRO A 207 -9.99 12.04 -21.58
C PRO A 207 -8.83 11.19 -21.06
N ALA A 208 -8.65 10.02 -21.65
CA ALA A 208 -7.45 9.23 -21.45
C ALA A 208 -6.23 10.02 -21.92
N VAL A 209 -5.12 9.87 -21.20
CA VAL A 209 -3.85 10.51 -21.55
C VAL A 209 -2.79 9.42 -21.70
N SER A 210 -2.07 9.47 -22.81
CA SER A 210 -0.92 8.60 -23.05
C SER A 210 0.35 9.39 -22.76
N TRP A 211 1.19 8.85 -21.90
CA TRP A 211 2.48 9.42 -21.57
C TRP A 211 3.59 8.50 -22.08
N LYS A 212 4.69 9.11 -22.51
CA LYS A 212 5.93 8.36 -22.75
C LYS A 212 6.66 8.27 -21.43
N PHE A 213 7.15 7.08 -21.09
CA PHE A 213 7.99 6.91 -19.91
C PHE A 213 9.35 6.36 -20.30
N SER A 214 10.32 6.62 -19.44
CA SER A 214 11.58 5.87 -19.41
C SER A 214 11.88 5.46 -17.98
N LEU A 215 12.26 4.21 -17.79
CA LEU A 215 12.73 3.68 -16.53
C LEU A 215 14.26 3.68 -16.55
N SER A 216 14.88 4.21 -15.51
CA SER A 216 16.33 4.12 -15.29
C SER A 216 16.63 3.45 -13.96
N GLU A 217 17.90 3.11 -13.75
CA GLU A 217 18.40 2.55 -12.48
C GLU A 217 17.60 1.32 -12.01
N GLU A 218 17.46 0.30 -12.86
CA GLU A 218 16.70 -0.93 -12.54
C GLU A 218 15.21 -0.68 -12.21
N GLY A 219 14.62 0.40 -12.72
CA GLY A 219 13.24 0.78 -12.40
C GLY A 219 13.09 1.50 -11.06
N ARG A 220 14.19 2.08 -10.54
CA ARG A 220 14.17 2.94 -9.34
C ARG A 220 13.99 4.41 -9.65
N LYS A 221 13.98 4.77 -10.94
CA LYS A 221 13.59 6.11 -11.38
C LYS A 221 12.72 6.00 -12.61
N MET A 222 11.66 6.79 -12.64
CA MET A 222 10.72 6.87 -13.75
C MET A 222 10.65 8.31 -14.22
N ALA A 223 11.01 8.56 -15.48
CA ALA A 223 10.72 9.84 -16.12
C ALA A 223 9.46 9.67 -16.96
N VAL A 224 8.50 10.57 -16.80
CA VAL A 224 7.26 10.61 -17.57
C VAL A 224 7.23 11.91 -18.35
N ARG A 225 7.00 11.81 -19.67
CA ARG A 225 6.85 12.96 -20.57
C ARG A 225 5.45 13.00 -21.16
N THR A 226 4.88 14.20 -21.14
CA THR A 226 3.56 14.50 -21.67
C THR A 226 3.70 15.07 -23.08
N SER A 227 2.66 14.95 -23.90
CA SER A 227 2.67 15.48 -25.28
C SER A 227 2.42 16.99 -25.35
N VAL A 228 2.02 17.60 -24.23
CA VAL A 228 1.74 19.03 -24.09
C VAL A 228 2.36 19.53 -22.79
N PRO A 229 2.69 20.83 -22.69
CA PRO A 229 3.18 21.39 -21.43
C PRO A 229 2.15 21.25 -20.30
N GLU A 230 2.64 21.00 -19.08
CA GLU A 230 1.83 20.78 -17.86
C GLU A 230 1.73 22.04 -16.98
N ASP A 231 2.48 23.09 -17.29
CA ASP A 231 2.43 24.38 -16.61
C ASP A 231 1.95 25.51 -17.53
N ALA A 232 1.45 26.60 -16.95
CA ALA A 232 0.97 27.76 -17.70
C ALA A 232 2.07 28.49 -18.48
N GLY A 233 3.33 28.36 -18.03
CA GLY A 233 4.49 28.94 -18.68
C GLY A 233 5.00 28.15 -19.89
N GLY A 234 4.48 26.93 -20.11
CA GLY A 234 4.92 26.08 -21.22
C GLY A 234 6.33 25.51 -21.04
N GLN A 235 6.88 25.51 -19.83
CA GLN A 235 8.27 25.15 -19.55
C GLN A 235 8.43 23.68 -19.17
N VAL A 236 7.38 23.04 -18.62
CA VAL A 236 7.42 21.70 -18.04
C VAL A 236 6.62 20.73 -18.93
N CYS A 237 7.30 19.71 -19.46
CA CYS A 237 6.68 18.67 -20.30
C CYS A 237 6.82 17.28 -19.69
N GLY A 238 7.04 17.21 -18.38
CA GLY A 238 7.19 15.95 -17.69
C GLY A 238 7.76 16.06 -16.28
N TYR A 239 7.90 14.90 -15.66
CA TYR A 239 8.32 14.76 -14.27
C TYR A 239 9.23 13.54 -14.13
N GLY A 240 10.27 13.68 -13.33
CA GLY A 240 11.06 12.55 -12.82
C GLY A 240 10.51 12.11 -11.47
N PHE A 241 10.38 10.81 -11.28
CA PHE A 241 9.82 10.17 -10.11
C PHE A 241 10.77 9.14 -9.52
N ARG A 242 10.67 8.99 -8.20
CA ARG A 242 11.38 7.96 -7.43
C ARG A 242 10.38 7.18 -6.58
N PRO A 243 10.55 5.84 -6.43
CA PRO A 243 9.72 5.07 -5.53
C PRO A 243 9.97 5.51 -4.09
N GLN A 244 8.93 5.46 -3.27
CA GLN A 244 9.03 5.63 -1.82
C GLN A 244 9.40 4.33 -1.11
#